data_AF-A0A662XEL2-F1
#
_entry.id   AF-A0A662XEL2-F1
#
_cell.length_a   1.000
_cell.length_b   1.000
_cell.length_c   1.000
_cell.angle_alpha   90.00
_cell.angle_beta   90.00
_cell.angle_gamma   90.00
#
_symmetry.space_group_name_H-M   'P 1'
#
loop_
_entity.id
_entity.type
_entity.pdbx_description
1 polymer ?
#
loop_
_entity_poly.entity_id
_entity_poly.type
_entity_poly.pdbx_seq_one_letter_code
_entity_poly.pdbx_strand_id
1 'polypeptide(L)'
;HVKHVRESLSQNDHIVLLGCHDDDVDQLPVFSFVIRFGDRFLHHNFVCALLNDLFGIQTRGGCQCAGPYGARLLGLSPGHIAALGDAVAAKNEVLKPGVVRMSFPYFVDDDEMEYILEAVNFVASHGWKFLPQYAFDDHTSAWHHISRVSSVKLSLIHMRLRSSKTTSLSTSPEPIHDVAAHRRENLTQAAKLAAACIQKAVSSDSEGQKLAKSDEWLQVEESDEADPTLSSNSNPFTSTATSSIDLEADRMDTNDKEEAATLLDADADIALIESFEKEFNPTLSSSSFDTITTSVEAADNVVDERLLQDIADNMIGRNIPFESPFGVKAQCYADYTASGKAIESIEQF
;
A
#
# COMPACT_ATOMS: atom_id res chain seq x y z
N HIS A 1 13.70 2.03 -15.42
CA HIS A 1 13.01 1.58 -14.20
C HIS A 1 11.49 1.60 -14.29
N VAL A 2 10.81 2.73 -14.50
CA VAL A 2 9.33 2.80 -14.48
C VAL A 2 8.66 1.79 -15.42
N LYS A 3 9.09 1.74 -16.69
CA LYS A 3 8.59 0.80 -17.69
C LYS A 3 8.80 -0.67 -17.27
N HIS A 4 9.99 -1.01 -16.77
CA HIS A 4 10.32 -2.36 -16.28
C HIS A 4 9.41 -2.79 -15.13
N VAL A 5 9.19 -1.91 -14.15
CA VAL A 5 8.28 -2.18 -13.03
C VAL A 5 6.85 -2.42 -13.53
N ARG A 6 6.36 -1.56 -14.44
CA ARG A 6 5.02 -1.72 -15.03
C ARG A 6 4.88 -3.05 -15.77
N GLU A 7 5.85 -3.39 -16.61
CA GLU A 7 5.87 -4.65 -17.36
C GLU A 7 5.88 -5.85 -16.42
N SER A 8 6.76 -5.87 -15.41
CA SER A 8 6.86 -6.94 -14.42
C SER A 8 5.56 -7.13 -13.61
N LEU A 9 4.97 -6.04 -13.11
CA LEU A 9 3.73 -6.12 -12.33
C LEU A 9 2.52 -6.50 -13.19
N SER A 10 2.48 -6.06 -14.46
CA SER A 10 1.37 -6.35 -15.37
C SER A 10 1.37 -7.79 -15.90
N GLN A 11 2.50 -8.50 -15.80
CA GLN A 11 2.60 -9.92 -16.18
C GLN A 11 1.91 -10.87 -15.20
N ASN A 12 1.51 -10.40 -14.02
CA ASN A 12 0.88 -11.22 -13.00
C ASN A 12 -0.62 -10.94 -12.90
N ASP A 13 -1.44 -11.93 -13.25
CA ASP A 13 -2.91 -11.83 -13.26
C ASP A 13 -3.53 -11.52 -11.88
N HIS A 14 -2.77 -11.75 -10.80
CA HIS A 14 -3.19 -11.45 -9.43
C HIS A 14 -2.88 -10.00 -9.02
N ILE A 15 -2.08 -9.26 -9.79
CA ILE A 15 -1.75 -7.88 -9.50
C ILE A 15 -2.63 -6.97 -10.35
N VAL A 16 -3.35 -6.09 -9.69
CA VAL A 16 -4.14 -5.06 -10.37
C VAL A 16 -3.45 -3.73 -10.10
N LEU A 17 -2.70 -3.26 -11.10
CA LEU A 17 -2.05 -1.96 -11.07
C LEU A 17 -3.09 -0.86 -11.31
N LEU A 18 -3.05 0.18 -10.49
CA LEU A 18 -4.00 1.29 -10.51
C LEU A 18 -3.39 2.54 -11.14
N GLY A 19 -4.23 3.33 -11.81
CA GLY A 19 -3.82 4.54 -12.53
C GLY A 19 -3.69 4.31 -14.04
N CYS A 20 -3.18 5.33 -14.73
CA CYS A 20 -2.93 5.27 -16.16
C CYS A 20 -1.64 4.49 -16.45
N HIS A 21 -1.70 3.56 -17.40
CA HIS A 21 -0.60 2.65 -17.76
C HIS A 21 -0.08 2.89 -19.18
N ASP A 22 -0.52 3.97 -19.83
CA ASP A 22 -0.11 4.27 -21.19
C ASP A 22 1.39 4.57 -21.25
N ASP A 23 2.03 4.10 -22.33
CA ASP A 23 3.48 4.25 -22.52
C ASP A 23 3.91 5.70 -22.82
N ASP A 24 2.95 6.60 -23.05
CA ASP A 24 3.18 8.00 -23.44
C ASP A 24 3.06 8.99 -22.26
N VAL A 25 2.96 8.49 -21.02
CA VAL A 25 2.82 9.32 -19.83
C VAL A 25 4.11 9.36 -19.03
N ASP A 26 4.66 10.57 -18.85
CA ASP A 26 5.73 10.85 -17.89
C ASP A 26 5.20 10.59 -16.47
N GLN A 27 5.53 9.42 -15.93
CA GLN A 27 5.07 8.96 -14.64
C GLN A 27 6.21 8.92 -13.62
N LEU A 28 5.97 9.46 -12.42
CA LEU A 28 6.86 9.23 -11.28
C LEU A 28 6.92 7.72 -10.96
N PRO A 29 8.04 7.21 -10.42
CA PRO A 29 8.20 5.79 -10.06
C PRO A 29 7.43 5.43 -8.78
N VAL A 30 6.15 5.78 -8.72
CA VAL A 30 5.22 5.53 -7.62
C VAL A 30 4.07 4.70 -8.15
N PHE A 31 3.89 3.51 -7.57
CA PHE A 31 2.95 2.51 -8.03
C PHE A 31 1.96 2.20 -6.93
N SER A 32 0.68 2.17 -7.28
CA SER A 32 -0.40 1.73 -6.39
C SER A 32 -1.05 0.49 -6.99
N PHE A 33 -1.25 -0.54 -6.18
CA PHE A 33 -1.82 -1.80 -6.65
C PHE A 33 -2.64 -2.48 -5.56
N VAL A 34 -3.50 -3.40 -6.00
CA VAL A 34 -4.21 -4.34 -5.14
C VAL A 34 -3.91 -5.77 -5.61
N ILE A 35 -4.01 -6.73 -4.69
CA ILE A 35 -3.78 -8.14 -4.98
C ILE A 35 -5.11 -8.87 -5.00
N ARG A 36 -5.44 -9.47 -6.14
CA ARG A 36 -6.67 -10.20 -6.41
C ARG A 36 -6.50 -11.70 -6.18
N PHE A 37 -7.44 -12.29 -5.47
CA PHE A 37 -7.57 -13.72 -5.28
C PHE A 37 -9.01 -14.14 -5.55
N GLY A 38 -9.26 -14.74 -6.73
CA GLY A 38 -10.61 -15.05 -7.20
C GLY A 38 -11.42 -13.78 -7.46
N ASP A 39 -12.57 -13.68 -6.79
CA ASP A 39 -13.51 -12.56 -6.77
C ASP A 39 -13.18 -11.51 -5.69
N ARG A 40 -12.15 -11.74 -4.87
CA ARG A 40 -11.81 -10.93 -3.70
C ARG A 40 -10.41 -10.33 -3.81
N PHE A 41 -10.13 -9.41 -2.89
CA PHE A 41 -8.82 -8.79 -2.75
C PHE A 41 -8.21 -9.10 -1.38
N LEU A 42 -6.90 -9.28 -1.35
CA LEU A 42 -6.16 -9.30 -0.09
C LEU A 42 -6.14 -7.89 0.51
N HIS A 43 -6.36 -7.81 1.81
CA HIS A 43 -6.32 -6.53 2.52
C HIS A 43 -4.94 -5.87 2.36
N HIS A 44 -4.90 -4.59 1.98
CA HIS A 44 -3.64 -3.89 1.68
C HIS A 44 -2.64 -3.91 2.86
N ASN A 45 -3.09 -3.73 4.10
CA ASN A 45 -2.22 -3.82 5.28
C ASN A 45 -1.70 -5.24 5.54
N PHE A 46 -2.43 -6.29 5.15
CA PHE A 46 -1.94 -7.67 5.22
C PHE A 46 -0.79 -7.86 4.23
N VAL A 47 -0.95 -7.36 3.00
CA VAL A 47 0.10 -7.41 1.97
C VAL A 47 1.36 -6.68 2.44
N CYS A 48 1.21 -5.49 3.03
CA CYS A 48 2.35 -4.73 3.58
C CYS A 48 3.04 -5.48 4.73
N ALA A 49 2.27 -6.06 5.65
CA ALA A 49 2.81 -6.87 6.74
C ALA A 49 3.58 -8.08 6.22
N LEU A 50 3.06 -8.76 5.19
CA LEU A 50 3.67 -9.94 4.61
C LEU A 50 4.97 -9.62 3.85
N LEU A 51 4.99 -8.52 3.08
CA LEU A 51 6.20 -8.02 2.41
C LEU A 51 7.30 -7.68 3.43
N ASN A 52 6.94 -7.03 4.53
CA ASN A 52 7.89 -6.71 5.59
C ASN A 52 8.39 -7.97 6.31
N ASP A 53 7.48 -8.89 6.67
CA ASP A 53 7.84 -10.05 7.49
C ASP A 53 8.61 -11.13 6.71
N LEU A 54 8.27 -11.38 5.45
CA LEU A 54 8.99 -12.37 4.63
C LEU A 54 10.28 -11.81 4.01
N PHE A 55 10.27 -10.54 3.60
CA PHE A 55 11.31 -9.99 2.73
C PHE A 55 12.03 -8.77 3.29
N GLY A 56 11.55 -8.21 4.41
CA GLY A 56 12.09 -6.95 4.94
C GLY A 56 11.70 -5.72 4.13
N ILE A 57 10.77 -5.85 3.17
CA ILE A 57 10.37 -4.78 2.26
C ILE A 57 9.29 -3.93 2.92
N GLN A 58 9.56 -2.64 3.07
CA GLN A 58 8.67 -1.69 3.71
C GLN A 58 7.88 -0.89 2.66
N THR A 59 6.63 -1.31 2.48
CA THR A 59 5.62 -0.60 1.69
C THR A 59 4.62 0.09 2.62
N ARG A 60 3.74 0.91 2.06
CA ARG A 60 2.64 1.53 2.80
C ARG A 60 1.31 1.08 2.23
N GLY A 61 0.42 0.66 3.11
CA GLY A 61 -0.98 0.41 2.80
C GLY A 61 -1.83 1.56 3.31
N GLY A 62 -2.86 1.95 2.57
CA GLY A 62 -3.82 2.93 3.09
C GLY A 62 -4.89 3.33 2.09
N CYS A 63 -5.96 3.93 2.64
CA CYS A 63 -6.93 4.65 1.84
C CYS A 63 -6.28 5.94 1.32
N GLN A 64 -6.52 6.28 0.05
CA GLN A 64 -6.05 7.56 -0.47
C GLN A 64 -6.81 8.71 0.22
N CYS A 65 -6.11 9.79 0.57
CA CYS A 65 -6.70 10.96 1.23
C CYS A 65 -7.79 11.65 0.38
N ALA A 66 -7.89 11.31 -0.91
CA ALA A 66 -8.98 11.68 -1.79
C ALA A 66 -9.99 10.53 -1.89
N GLY A 67 -10.89 10.43 -0.91
CA GLY A 67 -11.90 9.36 -0.81
C GLY A 67 -12.67 9.10 -2.11
N PRO A 68 -13.25 10.14 -2.76
CA PRO A 68 -13.97 9.97 -4.02
C PRO A 68 -13.11 9.46 -5.18
N TYR A 69 -11.86 9.92 -5.26
CA TYR A 69 -10.90 9.45 -6.28
C TYR A 69 -10.51 7.99 -6.03
N GLY A 70 -10.21 7.63 -4.79
CA GLY A 70 -9.92 6.24 -4.40
C GLY A 70 -11.09 5.30 -4.68
N ALA A 71 -12.32 5.73 -4.39
CA ALA A 71 -13.53 4.96 -4.69
C ALA A 71 -13.70 4.73 -6.20
N ARG A 72 -13.48 5.77 -7.02
CA ARG A 72 -13.52 5.63 -8.48
C ARG A 72 -12.41 4.72 -9.01
N LEU A 73 -11.20 4.84 -8.48
CA LEU A 73 -10.05 4.02 -8.86
C LEU A 73 -10.24 2.53 -8.54
N LEU A 74 -10.98 2.25 -7.47
CA LEU A 74 -11.38 0.89 -7.07
C LEU A 74 -12.72 0.46 -7.66
N GLY A 75 -13.31 1.26 -8.57
CA GLY A 75 -14.58 0.97 -9.25
C GLY A 75 -15.76 0.76 -8.30
N LEU A 76 -15.77 1.42 -7.14
CA LEU A 76 -16.85 1.32 -6.17
C LEU A 76 -18.10 2.03 -6.70
N SER A 77 -19.22 1.34 -6.68
CA SER A 77 -20.53 1.93 -6.99
C SER A 77 -20.95 2.89 -5.86
N PRO A 78 -21.84 3.86 -6.12
CA PRO A 78 -22.40 4.70 -5.07
C PRO A 78 -23.02 3.92 -3.91
N GLY A 79 -23.66 2.77 -4.20
CA GLY A 79 -24.19 1.86 -3.18
C GLY A 79 -23.11 1.21 -2.32
N HIS A 80 -22.00 0.77 -2.92
CA HIS A 80 -20.84 0.25 -2.17
C HIS A 80 -20.20 1.33 -1.30
N ILE A 81 -20.11 2.57 -1.80
CA ILE A 81 -19.55 3.70 -1.04
C ILE A 81 -20.41 3.99 0.19
N ALA A 82 -21.73 4.00 0.05
CA ALA A 82 -22.65 4.20 1.17
C ALA A 82 -22.54 3.08 2.21
N ALA A 83 -22.61 1.81 1.79
CA ALA A 83 -22.50 0.66 2.68
C ALA A 83 -21.14 0.61 3.42
N LEU A 84 -20.08 1.01 2.73
CA LEU A 84 -18.76 1.14 3.31
C LEU A 84 -18.70 2.29 4.32
N GLY A 85 -19.34 3.42 4.02
CA GLY A 85 -19.49 4.54 4.95
C GLY A 85 -20.14 4.09 6.26
N ASP A 86 -21.23 3.33 6.16
CA ASP A 86 -21.92 2.75 7.32
C ASP A 86 -21.02 1.78 8.11
N ALA A 87 -20.25 0.93 7.41
CA ALA A 87 -19.31 0.01 8.03
C ALA A 87 -18.17 0.73 8.77
N VAL A 88 -17.64 1.80 8.20
CA VAL A 88 -16.61 2.64 8.84
C VAL A 88 -17.20 3.37 10.05
N ALA A 89 -18.42 3.91 9.95
CA ALA A 89 -19.13 4.50 11.09
C ALA A 89 -19.38 3.48 12.23
N ALA A 90 -19.62 2.22 11.86
CA ALA A 90 -19.73 1.10 12.79
C ALA A 90 -18.38 0.59 13.35
N LYS A 91 -17.26 1.27 13.05
CA LYS A 91 -15.88 0.92 13.46
C LYS A 91 -15.38 -0.42 12.91
N ASN A 92 -15.91 -0.87 11.77
CA ASN A 92 -15.38 -2.04 11.08
C ASN A 92 -14.21 -1.65 10.17
N GLU A 93 -13.05 -1.40 10.77
CA GLU A 93 -11.85 -0.92 10.07
C GLU A 93 -11.30 -1.93 9.04
N VAL A 94 -11.65 -3.22 9.15
CA VAL A 94 -11.25 -4.27 8.17
C VAL A 94 -11.81 -3.98 6.78
N LEU A 95 -12.99 -3.39 6.70
CA LEU A 95 -13.68 -3.16 5.44
C LEU A 95 -13.18 -1.91 4.71
N LYS A 96 -12.32 -1.11 5.36
CA LYS A 96 -11.81 0.12 4.79
C LYS A 96 -11.01 -0.17 3.52
N PRO A 97 -11.41 0.40 2.37
CA PRO A 97 -10.72 0.17 1.11
C PRO A 97 -9.39 0.89 1.14
N GLY A 98 -8.42 0.27 0.49
CA GLY A 98 -7.10 0.86 0.38
C GLY A 98 -6.25 0.09 -0.60
N VAL A 99 -5.09 0.66 -0.87
CA VAL A 99 -4.14 0.17 -1.87
C VAL A 99 -2.79 -0.01 -1.22
N VAL A 100 -1.98 -0.88 -1.80
CA VAL A 100 -0.55 -0.93 -1.47
C VAL A 100 0.16 0.05 -2.38
N ARG A 101 0.91 0.98 -1.78
CA ARG A 101 1.78 1.90 -2.49
C ARG A 101 3.22 1.46 -2.33
N MET A 102 3.95 1.50 -3.45
CA MET A 102 5.40 1.44 -3.44
C MET A 102 6.03 2.52 -4.31
N SER A 103 7.28 2.89 -4.04
CA SER A 103 8.03 3.83 -4.87
C SER A 103 9.50 3.46 -4.99
N PHE A 104 10.09 3.67 -6.17
CA PHE A 104 11.51 3.43 -6.44
C PHE A 104 12.23 4.77 -6.60
N PRO A 105 13.13 5.16 -5.69
CA PRO A 105 13.96 6.34 -5.86
C PRO A 105 15.01 6.09 -6.95
N TYR A 106 15.56 7.17 -7.48
CA TYR A 106 16.50 7.15 -8.61
C TYR A 106 17.84 6.44 -8.33
N PHE A 107 18.18 6.23 -7.05
CA PHE A 107 19.42 5.57 -6.61
C PHE A 107 19.22 4.10 -6.22
N VAL A 108 18.03 3.52 -6.42
CA VAL A 108 17.85 2.08 -6.24
C VAL A 108 18.61 1.32 -7.32
N ASP A 109 19.41 0.35 -6.88
CA ASP A 109 20.12 -0.57 -7.76
C ASP A 109 19.16 -1.59 -8.41
N ASP A 110 19.57 -2.12 -9.57
CA ASP A 110 18.74 -3.04 -10.36
C ASP A 110 18.46 -4.36 -9.61
N ASP A 111 19.40 -4.85 -8.80
CA ASP A 111 19.26 -6.08 -8.03
C ASP A 111 18.22 -5.94 -6.89
N GLU A 112 18.16 -4.78 -6.23
CA GLU A 112 17.16 -4.41 -5.24
C GLU A 112 15.79 -4.25 -5.87
N MET A 113 15.73 -3.60 -7.03
CA MET A 113 14.49 -3.47 -7.78
C MET A 113 13.92 -4.84 -8.12
N GLU A 114 14.74 -5.72 -8.68
CA GLU A 114 14.31 -7.07 -9.06
C GLU A 114 13.89 -7.88 -7.83
N TYR A 115 14.61 -7.79 -6.72
CA TYR A 115 14.19 -8.40 -5.45
C TYR A 115 12.82 -7.93 -4.98
N ILE A 116 12.54 -6.63 -5.06
CA ILE A 116 11.23 -6.07 -4.69
C ILE A 116 10.14 -6.62 -5.63
N LEU A 117 10.38 -6.64 -6.93
CA LEU A 117 9.43 -7.15 -7.93
C LEU A 117 9.16 -8.65 -7.75
N GLU A 118 10.19 -9.45 -7.54
CA GLU A 118 10.05 -10.89 -7.26
C GLU A 118 9.25 -11.14 -5.98
N ALA A 119 9.50 -10.36 -4.91
CA ALA A 119 8.78 -10.46 -3.66
C ALA A 119 7.30 -10.07 -3.80
N VAL A 120 6.99 -9.00 -4.54
CA VAL A 120 5.61 -8.57 -4.82
C VAL A 120 4.88 -9.63 -5.64
N ASN A 121 5.52 -10.16 -6.69
CA ASN A 121 4.98 -11.27 -7.48
C ASN A 121 4.73 -12.53 -6.64
N PHE A 122 5.67 -12.87 -5.75
CA PHE A 122 5.50 -13.98 -4.82
C PHE A 122 4.28 -13.76 -3.93
N VAL A 123 4.14 -12.59 -3.29
CA VAL A 123 3.00 -12.27 -2.43
C VAL A 123 1.68 -12.26 -3.21
N ALA A 124 1.68 -11.80 -4.46
CA ALA A 124 0.50 -11.85 -5.32
C ALA A 124 0.02 -13.28 -5.57
N SER A 125 0.93 -14.20 -5.89
CA SER A 125 0.56 -15.58 -6.21
C SER A 125 0.40 -16.50 -4.97
N HIS A 126 1.12 -16.21 -3.88
CA HIS A 126 1.25 -17.11 -2.72
C HIS A 126 0.82 -16.49 -1.39
N GLY A 127 0.57 -15.19 -1.32
CA GLY A 127 0.36 -14.47 -0.06
C GLY A 127 -0.86 -14.95 0.72
N TRP A 128 -1.94 -15.33 0.04
CA TRP A 128 -3.16 -15.86 0.64
C TRP A 128 -2.91 -17.11 1.52
N LYS A 129 -1.87 -17.90 1.22
CA LYS A 129 -1.49 -19.11 1.98
C LYS A 129 -1.06 -18.80 3.41
N PHE A 130 -0.60 -17.57 3.66
CA PHE A 130 -0.14 -17.12 4.96
C PHE A 130 -1.25 -16.56 5.84
N LEU A 131 -2.43 -16.27 5.28
CA LEU A 131 -3.53 -15.61 5.98
C LEU A 131 -3.90 -16.28 7.33
N PRO A 132 -3.94 -17.63 7.46
CA PRO A 132 -4.25 -18.28 8.75
C PRO A 132 -3.22 -18.03 9.87
N GLN A 133 -2.04 -17.53 9.56
CA GLN A 133 -0.98 -17.22 10.53
C GLN A 133 -0.99 -15.76 10.99
N TYR A 134 -1.93 -14.96 10.49
CA TYR A 134 -2.05 -13.54 10.82
C TYR A 134 -3.38 -13.25 11.50
N ALA A 135 -3.35 -12.28 12.42
CA ALA A 135 -4.51 -11.71 13.07
C ALA A 135 -4.60 -10.22 12.73
N PHE A 136 -5.82 -9.74 12.53
CA PHE A 136 -6.11 -8.32 12.38
C PHE A 136 -6.34 -7.67 13.75
N ASP A 137 -5.77 -6.49 13.96
CA ASP A 137 -6.02 -5.65 15.13
C ASP A 137 -6.97 -4.51 14.75
N ASP A 138 -8.21 -4.59 15.22
CA ASP A 138 -9.27 -3.61 14.96
C ASP A 138 -8.91 -2.19 15.44
N HIS A 139 -8.02 -2.05 16.44
CA HIS A 139 -7.68 -0.73 16.98
C HIS A 139 -6.67 0.03 16.11
N THR A 140 -5.74 -0.69 15.48
CA THR A 140 -4.65 -0.10 14.70
C THR A 140 -4.81 -0.33 13.20
N SER A 141 -5.83 -1.09 12.80
CA SER A 141 -6.03 -1.61 11.45
C SER A 141 -4.82 -2.39 10.92
N ALA A 142 -3.97 -2.89 11.82
CA ALA A 142 -2.72 -3.56 11.48
C ALA A 142 -2.90 -5.08 11.44
N TRP A 143 -2.11 -5.72 10.59
CA TRP A 143 -2.01 -7.18 10.55
C TRP A 143 -0.74 -7.62 11.26
N HIS A 144 -0.88 -8.57 12.17
CA HIS A 144 0.23 -9.11 12.94
C HIS A 144 0.28 -10.62 12.81
N HIS A 145 1.47 -11.16 12.60
CA HIS A 145 1.68 -12.59 12.73
C HIS A 145 1.33 -13.02 14.16
N ILE A 146 0.66 -14.17 14.33
CA ILE A 146 0.18 -14.67 15.62
C ILE A 146 1.28 -14.79 16.69
N SER A 147 2.54 -14.98 16.28
CA SER A 147 3.67 -15.01 17.22
C SER A 147 4.00 -13.65 17.86
N ARG A 148 3.64 -12.53 17.22
CA ARG A 148 3.89 -11.16 17.70
C ARG A 148 2.81 -10.63 18.63
N VAL A 149 1.61 -11.20 18.60
CA VAL A 149 0.48 -10.78 19.46
C VAL A 149 0.80 -11.00 20.95
N SER A 150 1.79 -11.83 21.28
CA SER A 150 2.30 -12.05 22.64
C SER A 150 3.36 -11.02 23.11
N SER A 151 3.80 -10.10 22.25
CA SER A 151 4.97 -9.24 22.50
C SER A 151 4.55 -7.84 23.00
N VAL A 152 4.40 -7.70 24.31
CA VAL A 152 4.47 -6.48 25.14
C VAL A 152 3.99 -5.15 24.51
N LYS A 153 2.85 -4.63 24.99
CA LYS A 153 2.45 -3.23 24.81
C LYS A 153 3.48 -2.30 25.44
N LEU A 154 4.36 -1.71 24.64
CA LEU A 154 5.23 -0.61 25.07
C LEU A 154 4.41 0.68 25.12
N SER A 155 3.93 1.03 26.30
CA SER A 155 3.33 2.34 26.57
C SER A 155 4.41 3.41 26.58
N LEU A 156 4.13 4.59 26.01
CA LEU A 156 5.00 5.78 26.12
C LEU A 156 5.32 6.13 27.58
N ILE A 157 4.43 5.79 28.52
CA ILE A 157 4.63 6.00 29.97
C ILE A 157 5.78 5.12 30.52
N HIS A 158 6.14 4.05 29.81
CA HIS A 158 7.29 3.18 30.12
C HIS A 158 8.55 3.51 29.31
N MET A 159 8.52 4.52 28.44
CA MET A 159 9.71 4.98 27.71
C MET A 159 10.63 5.73 28.68
N ARG A 160 11.41 4.97 29.46
CA ARG A 160 12.56 5.52 30.18
C ARG A 160 13.65 5.80 29.15
N LEU A 161 13.92 7.08 28.89
CA LEU A 161 15.16 7.53 28.25
C LEU A 161 16.32 6.91 29.04
N ARG A 162 16.97 5.92 28.45
CA ARG A 162 18.12 5.25 29.08
C ARG A 162 19.26 6.25 29.12
N SER A 163 19.57 6.76 30.33
CA SER A 163 20.90 7.28 30.61
C SER A 163 21.91 6.16 30.39
N SER A 164 23.04 6.50 29.78
CA SER A 164 23.98 5.68 28.99
C SER A 164 24.73 4.55 29.73
N LYS A 165 24.17 3.96 30.80
CA LYS A 165 24.85 2.98 31.66
C LYS A 165 24.09 1.70 31.99
N THR A 166 22.95 1.42 31.37
CA THR A 166 22.23 0.16 31.55
C THR A 166 21.92 -0.52 30.22
N THR A 167 22.92 -1.24 29.71
CA THR A 167 22.79 -2.19 28.61
C THR A 167 21.99 -3.41 29.11
N SER A 168 20.67 -3.40 28.96
CA SER A 168 19.94 -4.66 28.89
C SER A 168 20.30 -5.31 27.56
N LEU A 169 20.68 -6.58 27.57
CA LEU A 169 20.97 -7.38 26.38
C LEU A 169 19.72 -7.48 25.49
N SER A 170 19.54 -6.49 24.62
CA SER A 170 18.84 -6.64 23.35
C SER A 170 19.97 -6.96 22.38
N THR A 171 20.20 -8.24 22.11
CA THR A 171 21.15 -8.65 21.08
C THR A 171 20.59 -8.11 19.76
N SER A 172 21.12 -6.99 19.28
CA SER A 172 20.84 -6.58 17.91
C SER A 172 21.27 -7.73 17.00
N PRO A 173 20.43 -8.14 16.03
CA PRO A 173 20.81 -9.22 15.13
C PRO A 173 22.13 -8.88 14.43
N GLU A 174 22.93 -9.91 14.17
CA GLU A 174 24.24 -9.72 13.55
C GLU A 174 24.11 -8.98 12.20
N PRO A 175 25.08 -8.13 11.85
CA PRO A 175 25.09 -7.45 10.55
C PRO A 175 25.02 -8.46 9.39
N ILE A 176 24.19 -8.15 8.40
CA ILE A 176 24.09 -8.95 7.18
C ILE A 176 25.22 -8.52 6.24
N HIS A 177 26.23 -9.36 6.07
CA HIS A 177 27.40 -9.04 5.26
C HIS A 177 27.15 -9.15 3.74
N ASP A 178 26.32 -10.11 3.31
CA ASP A 178 25.95 -10.30 1.90
C ASP A 178 24.43 -10.15 1.76
N VAL A 179 24.00 -8.93 1.44
CA VAL A 179 22.58 -8.59 1.28
C VAL A 179 21.96 -9.31 0.09
N ALA A 180 22.69 -9.48 -1.02
CA ALA A 180 22.18 -10.13 -2.22
C ALA A 180 21.96 -11.64 -2.01
N ALA A 181 22.87 -12.33 -1.32
CA ALA A 181 22.65 -13.72 -0.91
C ALA A 181 21.49 -13.84 0.08
N HIS A 182 21.40 -12.93 1.05
CA HIS A 182 20.30 -12.91 2.03
C HIS A 182 18.93 -12.73 1.36
N ARG A 183 18.81 -11.84 0.38
CA ARG A 183 17.59 -11.62 -0.41
C ARG A 183 17.16 -12.86 -1.20
N ARG A 184 18.10 -13.53 -1.88
CA ARG A 184 17.85 -14.80 -2.58
C ARG A 184 17.42 -15.92 -1.63
N GLU A 185 18.02 -15.97 -0.44
CA GLU A 185 17.60 -16.92 0.59
C GLU A 185 16.16 -16.64 1.07
N ASN A 186 15.78 -15.38 1.28
CA ASN A 186 14.42 -15.01 1.67
C ASN A 186 13.37 -15.50 0.68
N LEU A 187 13.62 -15.36 -0.63
CA LEU A 187 12.74 -15.88 -1.69
C LEU A 187 12.61 -17.42 -1.62
N THR A 188 13.74 -18.12 -1.45
CA THR A 188 13.76 -19.58 -1.32
C THR A 188 13.02 -20.05 -0.06
N GLN A 189 13.23 -19.36 1.07
CA GLN A 189 12.57 -19.66 2.33
C GLN A 189 11.06 -19.39 2.23
N ALA A 190 10.64 -18.27 1.63
CA ALA A 190 9.24 -17.93 1.42
C ALA A 190 8.50 -19.01 0.62
N ALA A 191 9.11 -19.51 -0.47
CA ALA A 191 8.55 -20.61 -1.26
C ALA A 191 8.36 -21.90 -0.44
N LYS A 192 9.35 -22.27 0.38
CA LYS A 192 9.25 -23.43 1.30
C LYS A 192 8.14 -23.24 2.33
N LEU A 193 8.04 -22.05 2.91
CA LEU A 193 7.00 -21.72 3.89
C LEU A 193 5.61 -21.79 3.27
N ALA A 194 5.41 -21.25 2.07
CA ALA A 194 4.14 -21.33 1.35
C ALA A 194 3.72 -22.77 1.06
N ALA A 195 4.67 -23.64 0.68
CA ALA A 195 4.41 -25.07 0.50
C ALA A 195 4.02 -25.76 1.82
N ALA A 196 4.70 -25.43 2.92
CA ALA A 196 4.39 -25.95 4.24
C ALA A 196 3.01 -25.49 4.75
N CYS A 197 2.58 -24.27 4.44
CA CYS A 197 1.24 -23.77 4.77
C CYS A 197 0.14 -24.61 4.11
N ILE A 198 0.32 -24.95 2.83
CA ILE A 198 -0.62 -25.82 2.11
C ILE A 198 -0.66 -27.22 2.74
N GLN A 199 0.50 -27.81 3.05
CA GLN A 199 0.54 -29.14 3.65
C GLN A 199 -0.19 -29.18 5.01
N LYS A 200 -0.03 -28.14 5.83
CA LYS A 200 -0.77 -28.01 7.10
C LYS A 200 -2.28 -27.87 6.87
N ALA A 201 -2.70 -27.07 5.90
CA ALA A 201 -4.12 -26.91 5.54
C ALA A 201 -4.74 -28.26 5.10
N VAL A 202 -4.09 -28.97 4.18
CA VAL A 202 -4.54 -30.30 3.72
C VAL A 202 -4.62 -31.32 4.86
N SER A 203 -3.75 -31.22 5.87
CA SER A 203 -3.79 -32.10 7.04
C SER A 203 -4.83 -31.70 8.10
N SER A 204 -5.36 -30.47 8.05
CA SER A 204 -6.32 -29.92 9.04
C SER A 204 -7.76 -29.83 8.53
N ASP A 205 -8.00 -30.06 7.24
CA ASP A 205 -9.33 -30.12 6.59
C ASP A 205 -10.26 -31.26 7.08
N SER A 206 -9.98 -31.88 8.23
CA SER A 206 -10.98 -32.69 8.95
C SER A 206 -12.01 -31.85 9.71
N GLU A 207 -11.81 -30.54 9.91
CA GLU A 207 -12.80 -29.67 10.57
C GLU A 207 -12.91 -28.31 9.86
N GLY A 208 -13.79 -28.25 8.86
CA GLY A 208 -14.04 -27.05 8.06
C GLY A 208 -14.61 -25.89 8.88
N GLN A 209 -13.93 -24.74 8.85
CA GLN A 209 -14.48 -23.48 9.32
C GLN A 209 -15.31 -22.83 8.20
N LYS A 210 -16.63 -22.75 8.42
CA LYS A 210 -17.56 -21.95 7.61
C LYS A 210 -17.51 -20.49 8.06
N LEU A 211 -17.49 -19.55 7.11
CA LEU A 211 -17.77 -18.14 7.37
C LEU A 211 -19.13 -17.98 8.08
N ALA A 212 -19.23 -16.95 8.94
CA ALA A 212 -20.48 -16.56 9.56
C ALA A 212 -21.47 -16.04 8.50
N LYS A 213 -22.73 -16.49 8.57
CA LYS A 213 -23.81 -16.20 7.61
C LYS A 213 -24.21 -14.72 7.49
N SER A 214 -23.67 -13.83 8.32
CA SER A 214 -24.05 -12.41 8.34
C SER A 214 -23.46 -11.58 7.19
N ASP A 215 -22.43 -12.08 6.51
CA ASP A 215 -21.66 -11.32 5.50
C ASP A 215 -21.82 -11.89 4.07
N GLU A 216 -22.86 -12.69 3.84
CA GLU A 216 -23.19 -13.28 2.53
C GLU A 216 -23.54 -12.22 1.46
N TRP A 217 -23.93 -11.01 1.85
CA TRP A 217 -24.28 -9.90 0.94
C TRP A 217 -23.08 -9.25 0.23
N LEU A 218 -21.85 -9.62 0.58
CA LEU A 218 -20.62 -9.26 -0.14
C LEU A 218 -20.37 -10.14 -1.37
N GLN A 219 -21.26 -11.09 -1.68
CA GLN A 219 -21.23 -11.85 -2.93
C GLN A 219 -21.89 -11.02 -4.03
N VAL A 220 -21.15 -10.81 -5.12
CA VAL A 220 -21.75 -10.31 -6.36
C VAL A 220 -22.62 -11.44 -6.88
N GLU A 221 -23.94 -11.28 -6.86
CA GLU A 221 -24.83 -12.20 -7.55
C GLU A 221 -24.64 -12.00 -9.06
N GLU A 222 -24.08 -13.02 -9.72
CA GLU A 222 -24.14 -13.19 -11.17
C GLU A 222 -25.63 -13.27 -11.57
N SER A 223 -26.10 -12.28 -12.31
CA SER A 223 -27.34 -12.43 -13.07
C SER A 223 -27.01 -13.25 -14.31
N ASP A 224 -27.56 -14.47 -14.36
CA ASP A 224 -27.48 -15.41 -15.47
C ASP A 224 -28.04 -14.79 -16.77
N GLU A 225 -27.16 -14.26 -17.62
CA GLU A 225 -27.36 -14.21 -19.08
C GLU A 225 -25.99 -14.19 -19.78
N ALA A 226 -25.35 -15.37 -19.83
CA ALA A 226 -24.07 -15.57 -20.50
C ALA A 226 -24.25 -15.69 -22.03
N ASP A 227 -23.75 -14.69 -22.77
CA ASP A 227 -23.36 -14.82 -24.19
C ASP A 227 -21.90 -15.33 -24.25
N PRO A 228 -21.61 -16.52 -24.80
CA PRO A 228 -20.34 -17.22 -24.59
C PRO A 228 -19.21 -16.75 -25.53
N THR A 229 -19.10 -15.45 -25.81
CA THR A 229 -18.04 -14.91 -26.68
C THR A 229 -17.40 -13.60 -26.19
N LEU A 230 -16.91 -13.55 -24.95
CA LEU A 230 -15.90 -12.55 -24.57
C LEU A 230 -14.91 -13.11 -23.55
N SER A 231 -13.80 -13.65 -24.04
CA SER A 231 -12.56 -13.68 -23.25
C SER A 231 -11.93 -12.29 -23.31
N SER A 232 -12.15 -11.46 -22.28
CA SER A 232 -11.37 -10.25 -22.11
C SER A 232 -10.94 -10.10 -20.66
N ASN A 233 -9.70 -10.50 -20.39
CA ASN A 233 -8.90 -10.17 -19.21
C ASN A 233 -8.56 -8.66 -19.22
N SER A 234 -9.57 -7.79 -19.26
CA SER A 234 -9.37 -6.34 -19.17
C SER A 234 -9.40 -5.92 -17.70
N ASN A 235 -8.34 -5.28 -17.23
CA ASN A 235 -8.32 -4.62 -15.93
C ASN A 235 -9.53 -3.64 -15.86
N PRO A 236 -10.51 -3.84 -14.96
CA PRO A 236 -11.73 -3.02 -14.93
C PRO A 236 -11.46 -1.56 -14.52
N PHE A 237 -10.24 -1.25 -14.05
CA PHE A 237 -9.85 0.07 -13.56
C PHE A 237 -8.98 0.87 -14.54
N THR A 238 -8.75 0.40 -15.77
CA THR A 238 -7.93 1.12 -16.77
C THR A 238 -8.69 2.20 -17.56
N SER A 239 -10.03 2.25 -17.46
CA SER A 239 -10.85 3.17 -18.26
C SER A 239 -11.07 4.55 -17.64
N THR A 240 -10.46 4.85 -16.48
CA THR A 240 -10.51 6.19 -15.89
C THR A 240 -9.58 7.14 -16.64
N ALA A 241 -10.01 7.55 -17.84
CA ALA A 241 -9.40 8.62 -18.60
C ALA A 241 -9.41 9.92 -17.78
N THR A 242 -8.25 10.33 -17.30
CA THR A 242 -7.99 11.71 -16.87
C THR A 242 -7.75 12.59 -18.09
N SER A 243 -8.74 12.70 -18.97
CA SER A 243 -8.73 13.66 -20.07
C SER A 243 -9.95 14.56 -19.97
N SER A 244 -9.69 15.86 -19.83
CA SER A 244 -10.62 16.98 -19.95
C SER A 244 -11.63 17.13 -18.81
N ILE A 245 -11.29 18.04 -17.88
CA ILE A 245 -12.26 18.74 -17.06
C ILE A 245 -13.01 19.70 -18.00
N ASP A 246 -14.13 19.25 -18.55
CA ASP A 246 -15.16 20.14 -19.06
C ASP A 246 -16.08 20.51 -17.89
N LEU A 247 -15.99 21.77 -17.48
CA LEU A 247 -16.90 22.42 -16.55
C LEU A 247 -18.21 22.74 -17.27
N GLU A 248 -19.16 21.79 -17.26
CA GLU A 248 -20.57 22.14 -17.43
C GLU A 248 -21.31 21.87 -16.12
N ALA A 249 -21.52 22.95 -15.38
CA ALA A 249 -22.37 23.00 -14.21
C ALA A 249 -23.84 23.05 -14.68
N ASP A 250 -24.54 21.93 -14.65
CA ASP A 250 -25.99 21.92 -14.80
C ASP A 250 -26.63 22.35 -13.47
N ARG A 251 -27.25 23.54 -13.48
CA ARG A 251 -28.06 24.07 -12.40
C ARG A 251 -29.37 23.31 -12.34
N MET A 252 -29.67 22.67 -11.21
CA MET A 252 -31.03 22.26 -10.87
C MET A 252 -31.50 22.99 -9.61
N ASP A 253 -32.65 23.64 -9.76
CA ASP A 253 -33.34 24.51 -8.81
C ASP A 253 -33.71 23.81 -7.50
N THR A 254 -33.51 24.53 -6.40
CA THR A 254 -33.98 24.19 -5.06
C THR A 254 -35.46 24.56 -4.90
N ASN A 255 -36.32 23.59 -4.57
CA ASN A 255 -37.46 23.75 -3.67
C ASN A 255 -38.18 22.41 -3.47
N ASP A 256 -38.09 21.82 -2.29
CA ASP A 256 -39.22 21.75 -1.38
C ASP A 256 -38.81 21.16 -0.02
N LYS A 257 -39.46 21.69 1.02
CA LYS A 257 -39.08 21.64 2.43
C LYS A 257 -39.63 20.42 3.19
N GLU A 258 -38.94 20.16 4.31
CA GLU A 258 -39.45 19.73 5.63
C GLU A 258 -40.39 18.51 5.72
N GLU A 259 -39.91 17.44 6.36
CA GLU A 259 -40.39 17.08 7.71
C GLU A 259 -39.55 15.98 8.38
N ALA A 260 -39.60 15.98 9.72
CA ALA A 260 -39.15 14.96 10.67
C ALA A 260 -37.69 15.01 11.19
N ALA A 261 -37.46 15.94 12.13
CA ALA A 261 -36.50 15.78 13.21
C ALA A 261 -36.94 14.66 14.17
N THR A 262 -36.04 13.76 14.57
CA THR A 262 -35.55 13.56 15.96
C THR A 262 -34.78 12.23 16.10
N LEU A 263 -33.46 12.30 16.38
CA LEU A 263 -32.73 11.64 17.50
C LEU A 263 -31.25 11.33 17.17
N LEU A 264 -30.37 12.17 17.75
CA LEU A 264 -29.04 11.87 18.35
C LEU A 264 -27.81 11.62 17.44
N ASP A 265 -27.07 12.71 17.22
CA ASP A 265 -25.61 12.91 17.43
C ASP A 265 -24.60 12.10 16.58
N ALA A 266 -24.70 12.20 15.25
CA ALA A 266 -23.67 11.75 14.29
C ALA A 266 -23.27 12.82 13.24
N ASP A 267 -23.71 14.07 13.40
CA ASP A 267 -23.63 15.11 12.36
C ASP A 267 -22.29 15.88 12.28
N ALA A 268 -21.29 15.54 13.10
CA ALA A 268 -20.03 16.29 13.12
C ALA A 268 -19.05 15.90 11.99
N ASP A 269 -19.11 14.67 11.47
CA ASP A 269 -18.13 14.17 10.50
C ASP A 269 -18.60 14.25 9.04
N ILE A 270 -19.91 14.29 8.78
CA ILE A 270 -20.47 14.48 7.43
C ILE A 270 -20.41 15.96 7.02
N ALA A 271 -20.61 16.89 7.96
CA ALA A 271 -20.50 18.33 7.71
C ALA A 271 -19.06 18.78 7.36
N LEU A 272 -18.04 18.00 7.74
CA LEU A 272 -16.64 18.27 7.37
C LEU A 272 -16.38 17.98 5.88
N ILE A 273 -17.12 17.04 5.29
CA ILE A 273 -16.98 16.66 3.88
C ILE A 273 -17.70 17.68 2.98
N GLU A 274 -18.87 18.18 3.39
CA GLU A 274 -19.62 19.20 2.63
C GLU A 274 -19.06 20.63 2.80
N SER A 275 -18.36 20.94 3.90
CA SER A 275 -17.70 22.25 4.08
C SER A 275 -16.42 22.41 3.27
N PHE A 276 -15.78 21.31 2.85
CA PHE A 276 -14.59 21.34 2.00
C PHE A 276 -14.89 21.78 0.55
N GLU A 277 -16.14 21.65 0.07
CA GLU A 277 -16.52 22.05 -1.30
C GLU A 277 -16.82 23.55 -1.46
N LYS A 278 -16.95 24.31 -0.36
CA LYS A 278 -17.39 25.73 -0.41
C LYS A 278 -16.29 26.79 -0.28
N GLU A 279 -15.03 26.41 -0.03
CA GLU A 279 -13.95 27.39 0.24
C GLU A 279 -12.87 27.52 -0.85
N PHE A 280 -13.03 26.90 -2.03
CA PHE A 280 -12.09 27.11 -3.14
C PHE A 280 -12.59 28.17 -4.13
N ASN A 281 -12.25 29.44 -3.86
CA ASN A 281 -12.47 30.57 -4.77
C ASN A 281 -11.11 31.08 -5.30
N PRO A 282 -10.72 30.85 -6.57
CA PRO A 282 -9.42 31.26 -7.07
C PRO A 282 -9.52 32.70 -7.61
N THR A 283 -9.36 33.68 -6.73
CA THR A 283 -9.02 35.05 -7.16
C THR A 283 -7.92 35.61 -6.27
N LEU A 284 -6.70 35.72 -6.82
CA LEU A 284 -5.61 36.65 -6.47
C LEU A 284 -4.43 36.34 -7.42
N SER A 285 -4.38 37.03 -8.56
CA SER A 285 -3.47 38.15 -8.84
C SER A 285 -2.02 37.74 -9.07
N SER A 286 -1.62 37.85 -10.34
CA SER A 286 -0.25 37.79 -10.84
C SER A 286 0.72 38.65 -10.01
N SER A 287 1.70 38.00 -9.38
CA SER A 287 2.96 38.64 -9.02
C SER A 287 4.08 37.83 -9.65
N SER A 288 4.82 38.50 -10.55
CA SER A 288 5.97 37.99 -11.29
C SER A 288 6.97 37.30 -10.36
N PHE A 289 7.17 35.99 -10.58
CA PHE A 289 8.38 35.33 -10.13
C PHE A 289 9.44 35.53 -11.21
N ASP A 290 10.45 36.34 -10.89
CA ASP A 290 11.60 36.57 -11.74
C ASP A 290 12.26 35.24 -12.09
N THR A 291 12.33 34.98 -13.39
CA THR A 291 13.05 33.84 -13.96
C THR A 291 14.53 34.04 -13.71
N ILE A 292 15.09 33.36 -12.70
CA ILE A 292 16.53 33.11 -12.65
C ILE A 292 16.81 32.04 -13.70
N THR A 293 17.07 32.48 -14.94
CA THR A 293 17.70 31.66 -15.96
C THR A 293 19.15 31.42 -15.53
N THR A 294 19.38 30.40 -14.71
CA THR A 294 20.71 29.81 -14.58
C THR A 294 20.91 29.01 -15.86
N SER A 295 21.67 29.56 -16.79
CA SER A 295 22.20 28.87 -17.96
C SER A 295 23.08 27.71 -17.48
N VAL A 296 22.48 26.55 -17.27
CA VAL A 296 23.23 25.30 -17.14
C VAL A 296 23.58 24.88 -18.55
N GLU A 297 24.80 25.25 -18.95
CA GLU A 297 25.45 24.69 -20.13
C GLU A 297 25.39 23.16 -20.02
N ALA A 298 25.03 22.50 -21.12
CA ALA A 298 24.96 21.06 -21.26
C ALA A 298 26.36 20.45 -21.10
N ALA A 299 26.82 20.32 -19.87
CA ALA A 299 27.88 19.41 -19.49
C ALA A 299 27.28 18.01 -19.42
N ASP A 300 27.97 17.04 -20.03
CA ASP A 300 27.57 15.65 -20.16
C ASP A 300 26.84 15.13 -18.90
N ASN A 301 25.56 14.77 -19.05
CA ASN A 301 24.72 14.14 -18.02
C ASN A 301 25.17 12.69 -17.77
N VAL A 302 26.44 12.48 -17.45
CA VAL A 302 26.88 11.24 -16.80
C VAL A 302 26.55 11.41 -15.34
N VAL A 303 25.38 10.93 -14.93
CA VAL A 303 25.06 10.78 -13.52
C VAL A 303 26.16 9.92 -12.91
N ASP A 304 26.90 10.47 -11.93
CA ASP A 304 28.00 9.73 -11.31
C ASP A 304 27.40 8.56 -10.51
N GLU A 305 27.51 7.35 -11.05
CA GLU A 305 27.03 6.11 -10.41
C GLU A 305 27.58 5.98 -8.98
N ARG A 306 28.77 6.51 -8.71
CA ARG A 306 29.36 6.53 -7.37
C ARG A 306 28.58 7.44 -6.43
N LEU A 307 28.16 8.61 -6.90
CA LEU A 307 27.33 9.53 -6.10
C LEU A 307 25.97 8.89 -5.78
N LEU A 308 25.36 8.18 -6.72
CA LEU A 308 24.11 7.45 -6.47
C LEU A 308 24.30 6.35 -5.42
N GLN A 309 25.39 5.59 -5.52
CA GLN A 309 25.73 4.56 -4.55
C GLN A 309 25.99 5.17 -3.16
N ASP A 310 26.73 6.27 -3.09
CA ASP A 310 27.00 6.98 -1.84
C ASP A 310 25.70 7.48 -1.20
N ILE A 311 24.77 8.03 -1.98
CA ILE A 311 23.44 8.45 -1.49
C ILE A 311 22.67 7.25 -0.94
N ALA A 312 22.67 6.13 -1.67
CA ALA A 312 22.00 4.90 -1.24
C ALA A 312 22.58 4.39 0.08
N ASP A 313 23.90 4.31 0.19
CA ASP A 313 24.62 3.80 1.36
C ASP A 313 24.51 4.72 2.58
N ASN A 314 24.35 6.02 2.36
CA ASN A 314 24.11 6.99 3.44
C ASN A 314 22.65 6.99 3.94
N MET A 315 21.73 6.22 3.34
CA MET A 315 20.35 6.19 3.81
C MET A 315 20.25 5.49 5.18
N ILE A 316 19.77 6.23 6.17
CA ILE A 316 19.57 5.70 7.53
C ILE A 316 18.51 4.61 7.51
N GLY A 317 18.88 3.42 8.00
CA GLY A 317 18.00 2.25 8.06
C GLY A 317 18.17 1.26 6.93
N ARG A 318 18.87 1.61 5.83
CA ARG A 318 19.10 0.69 4.71
C ARG A 318 19.84 -0.55 5.20
N ASN A 319 19.33 -1.72 4.86
CA ASN A 319 19.92 -3.02 5.19
C ASN A 319 20.14 -3.30 6.68
N ILE A 320 19.56 -2.49 7.59
CA ILE A 320 19.63 -2.75 9.02
C ILE A 320 18.87 -4.06 9.30
N PRO A 321 19.50 -5.04 9.98
CA PRO A 321 18.85 -6.29 10.30
C PRO A 321 17.77 -6.07 11.37
N PHE A 322 16.62 -6.71 11.21
CA PHE A 322 15.58 -6.75 12.23
C PHE A 322 14.96 -8.14 12.34
N GLU A 323 14.37 -8.45 13.50
CA GLU A 323 13.70 -9.73 13.73
C GLU A 323 12.28 -9.74 13.16
N SER A 324 12.04 -10.63 12.19
CA SER A 324 10.71 -10.97 11.69
C SER A 324 10.22 -12.32 12.25
N PRO A 325 8.92 -12.63 12.14
CA PRO A 325 8.40 -13.97 12.46
C PRO A 325 9.05 -15.09 11.63
N PHE A 326 9.66 -14.74 10.49
CA PHE A 326 10.31 -15.66 9.56
C PHE A 326 11.85 -15.50 9.56
N GLY A 327 12.42 -15.06 10.68
CA GLY A 327 13.85 -14.89 10.88
C GLY A 327 14.33 -13.45 10.69
N VAL A 328 15.64 -13.25 10.74
CA VAL A 328 16.24 -11.92 10.54
C VAL A 328 16.02 -11.49 9.08
N LYS A 329 15.69 -10.21 8.86
CA LYS A 329 15.54 -9.59 7.54
C LYS A 329 16.38 -8.32 7.44
N ALA A 330 16.99 -8.10 6.28
CA ALA A 330 17.56 -6.81 5.92
C ALA A 330 16.42 -5.84 5.56
N GLN A 331 16.37 -4.69 6.22
CA GLN A 331 15.38 -3.66 5.91
C GLN A 331 15.61 -3.07 4.50
N CYS A 332 14.58 -3.16 3.65
CA CYS A 332 14.53 -2.60 2.30
C CYS A 332 13.34 -1.64 2.24
N TYR A 333 13.59 -0.38 1.87
CA TYR A 333 12.52 0.61 1.76
C TYR A 333 11.93 0.58 0.36
N ALA A 334 10.61 0.54 0.27
CA ALA A 334 9.88 0.57 -1.00
C ALA A 334 8.75 1.61 -0.94
N ASP A 335 8.89 2.69 -0.19
CA ASP A 335 8.04 3.89 -0.25
C ASP A 335 8.79 5.10 0.32
N TYR A 336 9.69 5.64 -0.48
CA TYR A 336 10.53 6.78 -0.13
C TYR A 336 9.74 8.08 -0.08
N THR A 337 8.76 8.22 -0.98
CA THR A 337 7.97 9.45 -1.14
C THR A 337 7.24 9.87 0.13
N ALA A 338 6.83 8.93 0.97
CA ALA A 338 6.15 9.23 2.23
C ALA A 338 6.94 8.92 3.49
N SER A 339 8.09 8.25 3.38
CA SER A 339 8.94 7.96 4.55
C SER A 339 9.99 9.04 4.79
N GLY A 340 10.34 9.84 3.78
CA GLY A 340 11.25 10.99 3.93
C GLY A 340 12.55 10.60 4.64
N LYS A 341 13.14 9.47 4.27
CA LYS A 341 14.27 8.87 5.01
C LYS A 341 15.46 9.82 5.00
N ALA A 342 15.99 10.07 6.19
CA ALA A 342 17.16 10.91 6.39
C ALA A 342 18.43 10.25 5.83
N ILE A 343 19.35 11.11 5.42
CA ILE A 343 20.67 10.74 4.91
C ILE A 343 21.68 11.06 6.02
N GLU A 344 22.52 10.09 6.37
CA GLU A 344 23.45 10.20 7.50
C GLU A 344 24.36 11.43 7.40
N SER A 345 24.88 11.72 6.19
CA SER A 345 25.72 12.89 5.95
C SER A 345 25.04 14.23 6.23
N ILE A 346 23.71 14.30 6.14
CA ILE A 346 22.94 15.53 6.43
C ILE A 346 22.69 15.64 7.94
N GLU A 347 22.36 14.53 8.60
CA GLU A 347 22.06 14.51 10.05
C GLU A 347 23.31 14.69 10.93
N GLN A 348 24.51 14.43 10.38
CA GLN A 348 25.78 14.59 11.09
C GLN A 348 26.43 15.98 10.93
N PHE A 349 25.85 16.86 10.10
CA PHE A 349 26.33 18.24 9.90
C PHE A 349 25.78 19.19 10.96
#